data_AF-A0A524GA90-F1
#
_entry.id   AF-A0A524GA90-F1
#
_cell.length_a   1.000
_cell.length_b   1.000
_cell.length_c   1.000
_cell.angle_alpha   90.00
_cell.angle_beta   90.00
_cell.angle_gamma   90.00
#
_symmetry.space_group_name_H-M   'P 1'
#
loop_
_entity.id
_entity.type
_entity.pdbx_description
1 polymer ?
#
loop_
_entity_poly.entity_id
_entity_poly.type
_entity_poly.pdbx_seq_one_letter_code
_entity_poly.pdbx_strand_id
1 'polypeptide(L)'
;MSLDNWENRIQATIESFPYPHRDEILKLFNDWLMTRPQPPLYSNWESFSSKTDDQEALYTERRVYLKRVKNDLRDMENPPKKWQKAAKALAAVASVFLVVFLAISRVFRGAD
;
A
#
# COMPACT_ATOMS: atom_id res chain seq x y z
N MET A 1 13.56 14.55 -7.15
CA MET A 1 14.07 13.31 -6.53
C MET A 1 14.44 12.44 -7.71
N SER A 2 15.73 12.18 -7.95
CA SER A 2 16.08 11.27 -9.04
C SER A 2 15.59 9.87 -8.67
N LEU A 3 15.23 9.07 -9.67
CA LEU A 3 14.91 7.66 -9.49
C LEU A 3 16.16 6.85 -9.12
N ASP A 4 17.31 7.48 -8.94
CA ASP A 4 18.53 6.80 -8.53
C ASP A 4 18.26 6.08 -7.21
N ASN A 5 18.52 4.78 -7.20
CA ASN A 5 18.40 3.91 -6.04
C ASN A 5 16.97 3.50 -5.62
N TRP A 6 15.96 3.65 -6.51
CA TRP A 6 14.58 3.24 -6.21
C TRP A 6 14.47 1.75 -5.86
N GLU A 7 15.25 0.88 -6.52
CA GLU A 7 15.27 -0.57 -6.32
C GLU A 7 15.62 -0.92 -4.87
N ASN A 8 16.73 -0.38 -4.37
CA ASN A 8 17.20 -0.59 -3.00
C ASN A 8 16.19 -0.10 -1.96
N ARG A 9 15.46 0.98 -2.26
CA ARG A 9 14.43 1.49 -1.35
C ARG A 9 13.21 0.57 -1.28
N ILE A 10 12.77 0.04 -2.41
CA ILE A 10 11.67 -0.94 -2.44
C ILE A 10 12.11 -2.26 -1.78
N GLN A 11 13.32 -2.71 -2.05
CA GLN A 11 13.88 -3.89 -1.39
C GLN A 11 13.87 -3.74 0.13
N ALA A 12 14.34 -2.61 0.67
CA ALA A 12 14.29 -2.34 2.11
C ALA A 12 12.85 -2.33 2.66
N THR A 13 11.87 -1.80 1.91
CA THR A 13 10.45 -1.91 2.28
C THR A 13 10.04 -3.40 2.37
N ILE A 14 10.37 -4.21 1.36
CA ILE A 14 9.98 -5.62 1.32
C ILE A 14 10.62 -6.41 2.46
N GLU A 15 11.89 -6.16 2.78
CA GLU A 15 12.61 -6.82 3.88
C GLU A 15 11.97 -6.59 5.26
N SER A 16 11.21 -5.49 5.42
CA SER A 16 10.45 -5.19 6.64
C SER A 16 9.15 -6.00 6.81
N PHE A 17 8.72 -6.73 5.78
CA PHE A 17 7.50 -7.53 5.84
C PHE A 17 7.67 -8.78 6.72
N PRO A 18 6.59 -9.28 7.34
CA PRO A 18 6.65 -10.50 8.13
C PRO A 18 6.84 -11.74 7.24
N TYR A 19 7.43 -12.79 7.82
CA TYR A 19 7.47 -14.13 7.21
C TYR A 19 6.06 -14.74 7.17
N PRO A 20 5.66 -15.49 6.12
CA PRO A 20 6.43 -15.89 4.93
C PRO A 20 6.41 -14.88 3.78
N HIS A 21 5.55 -13.86 3.85
CA HIS A 21 5.27 -12.93 2.75
C HIS A 21 6.51 -12.19 2.24
N ARG A 22 7.45 -11.87 3.14
CA ARG A 22 8.72 -11.24 2.76
C ARG A 22 9.44 -12.00 1.65
N ASP A 23 9.66 -13.29 1.83
CA ASP A 23 10.52 -14.07 0.93
C ASP A 23 9.82 -14.29 -0.43
N GLU A 24 8.51 -14.50 -0.41
CA GLU A 24 7.68 -14.62 -1.61
C GLU A 24 7.67 -13.34 -2.45
N ILE A 25 7.52 -12.18 -1.78
CA ILE A 25 7.44 -10.89 -2.45
C ILE A 25 8.82 -10.44 -2.91
N LEU A 26 9.86 -10.73 -2.14
CA LEU A 26 11.24 -10.45 -2.54
C LEU A 26 11.62 -11.24 -3.79
N LYS A 27 11.23 -12.52 -3.86
CA LYS A 27 11.39 -13.33 -5.07
C LYS A 27 10.64 -12.71 -6.25
N LEU A 28 9.36 -12.39 -6.08
CA LEU A 28 8.54 -11.78 -7.14
C LEU A 28 9.11 -10.43 -7.61
N PHE A 29 9.66 -9.64 -6.68
CA PHE A 29 10.31 -8.37 -6.98
C PHE A 29 11.58 -8.56 -7.81
N ASN A 30 12.43 -9.53 -7.45
CA ASN A 30 13.61 -9.85 -8.24
C ASN A 30 13.26 -10.37 -9.64
N ASP A 31 12.24 -11.23 -9.75
CA ASP A 31 11.74 -11.72 -11.05
C ASP A 31 11.25 -10.56 -11.93
N TRP A 32 10.58 -9.58 -11.31
CA TRP A 32 10.15 -8.37 -12.00
C TRP A 32 11.32 -7.50 -12.47
N LEU A 33 12.36 -7.30 -11.65
CA LEU A 33 13.56 -6.54 -12.03
C LEU A 33 14.26 -7.14 -13.25
N MET A 34 14.27 -8.48 -13.36
CA MET A 34 14.84 -9.18 -14.52
C MET A 34 14.13 -8.84 -15.84
N THR A 35 12.87 -8.38 -15.78
CA THR A 35 12.12 -7.90 -16.97
C THR A 35 12.54 -6.51 -17.44
N ARG A 36 13.47 -5.85 -16.75
CA ARG A 36 13.93 -4.47 -17.02
C ARG A 36 12.75 -3.49 -17.12
N PRO A 37 11.96 -3.34 -16.04
CA PRO A 37 10.72 -2.57 -16.07
C PRO A 37 10.99 -1.12 -16.44
N GLN A 38 10.11 -0.57 -17.27
CA GLN A 38 10.16 0.83 -17.68
C GLN A 38 9.13 1.65 -16.89
N PRO A 39 9.40 2.95 -16.66
CA PRO A 39 8.41 3.86 -16.10
C PRO A 39 7.10 3.88 -16.93
N PRO A 40 5.93 4.04 -16.29
CA PRO A 40 5.72 4.17 -14.86
C PRO A 40 5.82 2.82 -14.12
N LEU A 41 6.79 2.72 -13.22
CA LEU A 41 7.15 1.53 -12.46
C LEU A 41 5.96 1.02 -11.63
N TYR A 42 5.14 1.91 -11.05
CA TYR A 42 3.98 1.46 -10.27
C TYR A 42 2.94 0.70 -11.13
N SER A 43 2.76 1.10 -12.39
CA SER A 43 1.79 0.47 -13.30
C SER A 43 2.35 -0.83 -13.89
N ASN A 44 3.66 -0.83 -14.19
CA ASN A 44 4.36 -2.02 -14.63
C ASN A 44 4.35 -3.10 -13.54
N TRP A 45 4.64 -2.72 -12.29
CA TRP A 45 4.55 -3.61 -11.13
C TRP A 45 3.14 -4.15 -10.91
N GLU A 46 2.10 -3.32 -11.00
CA GLU A 46 0.70 -3.77 -10.87
C GLU A 46 0.35 -4.82 -11.94
N SER A 47 0.76 -4.57 -13.19
CA SER A 47 0.51 -5.49 -14.31
C SER A 47 1.28 -6.80 -14.16
N PHE A 48 2.47 -6.77 -13.56
CA PHE A 48 3.28 -7.96 -13.31
C PHE A 48 2.75 -8.76 -12.12
N SER A 49 2.56 -8.10 -10.98
CA SER A 49 2.16 -8.73 -9.72
C SER A 49 0.73 -9.27 -9.75
N SER A 50 -0.18 -8.66 -10.50
CA SER A 50 -1.57 -9.13 -10.67
C SER A 50 -1.69 -10.52 -11.30
N LYS A 51 -0.67 -10.99 -12.03
CA LYS A 51 -0.62 -12.36 -12.57
C LYS A 51 -0.42 -13.43 -11.49
N THR A 52 0.04 -13.01 -10.33
CA THR A 52 0.35 -13.87 -9.18
C THR A 52 -0.64 -13.67 -8.04
N ASP A 53 -1.54 -12.69 -8.17
CA ASP A 53 -2.63 -12.41 -7.25
C ASP A 53 -3.82 -13.26 -7.67
N ASP A 54 -4.35 -14.05 -6.73
CA ASP A 54 -5.62 -14.76 -6.94
C ASP A 54 -6.74 -13.73 -6.86
N GLN A 55 -7.27 -13.34 -8.02
CA GLN A 55 -8.30 -12.30 -8.11
C GLN A 55 -9.63 -12.73 -7.49
N GLU A 56 -9.85 -14.04 -7.26
CA GLU A 56 -11.08 -14.58 -6.68
C GLU A 56 -11.08 -14.52 -5.14
N ALA A 57 -9.90 -14.44 -4.52
CA ALA A 57 -9.78 -14.26 -3.07
C ALA A 57 -10.00 -12.78 -2.69
N LEU A 58 -11.15 -12.49 -2.07
CA LEU A 58 -11.56 -11.13 -1.66
C LEU A 58 -10.49 -10.39 -0.84
N TYR A 59 -9.75 -11.10 0.03
CA TYR A 59 -8.65 -10.54 0.82
C TYR A 59 -7.57 -11.59 1.10
N THR A 60 -6.38 -11.39 0.54
CA THR A 60 -5.16 -12.09 0.96
C THR A 60 -4.17 -11.08 1.53
N GLU A 61 -3.48 -11.45 2.61
CA GLU A 61 -2.42 -10.60 3.19
C GLU A 61 -1.36 -10.23 2.15
N ARG A 62 -1.05 -11.18 1.26
CA ARG A 62 -0.18 -10.99 0.09
C ARG A 62 -0.59 -9.77 -0.74
N ARG A 63 -1.88 -9.60 -1.04
CA ARG A 63 -2.40 -8.46 -1.81
C ARG A 63 -2.13 -7.12 -1.12
N VAL A 64 -2.16 -7.08 0.21
CA VAL A 64 -1.84 -5.88 0.99
C VAL A 64 -0.39 -5.47 0.74
N TYR A 65 0.54 -6.42 0.76
CA TYR A 65 1.95 -6.16 0.55
C TYR A 65 2.29 -5.83 -0.91
N LEU A 66 1.69 -6.51 -1.89
CA LEU A 66 1.82 -6.16 -3.31
C LEU A 66 1.35 -4.72 -3.58
N LYS A 67 0.21 -4.35 -2.99
CA LYS A 67 -0.32 -2.98 -3.04
C LYS A 67 0.57 -1.98 -2.30
N ARG A 68 1.26 -2.40 -1.23
CA ARG A 68 2.23 -1.55 -0.54
C ARG A 68 3.41 -1.20 -1.45
N VAL A 69 4.00 -2.19 -2.12
CA VAL A 69 5.08 -1.97 -3.10
C VAL A 69 4.62 -1.03 -4.23
N LYS A 70 3.43 -1.25 -4.79
CA LYS A 70 2.82 -0.37 -5.80
C LYS A 70 2.74 1.08 -5.31
N ASN A 71 2.26 1.29 -4.09
CA ASN A 71 2.11 2.63 -3.53
C ASN A 71 3.46 3.30 -3.29
N ASP A 72 4.45 2.58 -2.77
CA ASP A 72 5.78 3.11 -2.55
C ASP A 72 6.45 3.51 -3.89
N LEU A 73 6.30 2.70 -4.94
CA LEU A 73 6.74 3.05 -6.31
C LEU A 73 6.03 4.32 -6.82
N ARG A 74 4.70 4.38 -6.67
CA ARG A 74 3.92 5.54 -7.10
C ARG A 74 4.32 6.81 -6.35
N ASP A 75 4.56 6.71 -5.04
CA ASP A 75 4.95 7.85 -4.21
C ASP A 75 6.39 8.30 -4.51
N MET A 76 7.24 7.44 -5.09
CA MET A 76 8.56 7.81 -5.62
C MET A 76 8.46 8.53 -6.97
N GLU A 77 7.67 7.99 -7.91
CA GLU A 77 7.50 8.56 -9.25
C GLU A 77 6.64 9.82 -9.25
N ASN A 78 5.63 9.88 -8.38
CA ASN A 78 4.69 10.97 -8.27
C ASN A 78 4.46 11.33 -6.79
N PRO A 79 5.44 12.00 -6.15
CA PRO A 79 5.38 12.31 -4.73
C PRO A 79 4.12 13.13 -4.41
N PRO A 80 3.29 12.68 -3.44
CA PRO A 80 2.05 13.37 -3.13
C PRO A 80 2.35 14.81 -2.70
N LYS A 81 1.61 15.75 -3.27
CA LYS A 81 1.71 17.17 -2.89
C LYS A 81 1.40 17.28 -1.40
N LYS A 82 2.11 18.15 -0.66
CA LYS A 82 1.98 18.29 0.80
C LYS A 82 0.52 18.40 1.28
N TRP A 83 -0.35 19.04 0.50
CA TRP A 83 -1.79 19.16 0.75
C TRP A 83 -2.56 17.84 0.77
N GLN A 84 -2.19 16.86 -0.06
CA GLN A 84 -2.84 15.54 -0.09
C GLN A 84 -2.57 14.74 1.19
N LYS A 85 -1.40 14.93 1.82
CA LYS A 85 -1.09 14.33 3.12
C LYS A 85 -1.99 14.90 4.21
N ALA A 86 -2.22 16.21 4.20
CA ALA A 86 -3.11 16.88 5.16
C ALA A 86 -4.57 16.41 5.01
N ALA A 87 -5.08 16.28 3.78
CA ALA A 87 -6.44 15.79 3.53
C ALA A 87 -6.66 14.36 4.06
N LYS A 88 -5.67 13.46 3.90
CA LYS A 88 -5.77 12.08 4.40
C LYS A 88 -5.79 12.02 5.93
N ALA A 89 -5.00 12.87 6.60
CA ALA A 89 -5.00 12.96 8.06
C ALA A 89 -6.36 13.49 8.58
N LEU A 90 -6.91 14.53 7.94
CA LEU A 90 -8.24 15.07 8.26
C LEU A 90 -9.35 14.00 8.13
N ALA A 91 -9.33 13.20 7.06
CA ALA A 91 -10.32 12.15 6.86
C ALA A 91 -10.25 11.05 7.94
N ALA A 92 -9.04 10.69 8.38
CA ALA A 92 -8.87 9.72 9.47
C ALA A 92 -9.43 10.26 10.79
N VAL A 93 -9.16 11.53 11.12
CA VAL A 93 -9.68 12.19 12.33
C VAL A 93 -11.21 12.26 12.29
N ALA A 94 -11.80 12.66 11.16
CA ALA A 94 -13.26 12.70 10.99
C ALA A 94 -13.91 11.33 11.20
N SER A 95 -13.27 10.26 10.71
CA SER A 95 -13.75 8.89 10.87
C SER A 95 -13.78 8.46 12.33
N VAL A 96 -12.75 8.82 13.11
CA VAL A 96 -12.70 8.55 14.55
C VAL A 96 -13.79 9.35 15.28
N PHE A 97 -13.95 10.63 14.97
CA PHE A 97 -15.00 11.48 15.55
C PHE A 97 -16.39 10.90 15.30
N LEU A 98 -16.67 10.40 14.10
CA LEU A 98 -17.95 9.77 13.77
C LEU A 98 -18.21 8.53 14.64
N VAL A 99 -17.22 7.65 14.80
CA VAL A 99 -17.35 6.44 15.63
C VAL A 99 -17.62 6.80 17.08
N VAL A 100 -16.89 7.77 17.63
CA VAL A 100 -17.10 8.25 19.01
C VAL A 100 -18.49 8.86 19.17
N PHE A 101 -18.92 9.70 18.22
CA PHE A 101 -20.24 10.32 18.23
C PHE A 101 -21.37 9.28 18.17
N LEU A 102 -21.24 8.26 17.32
CA LEU A 102 -22.20 7.16 17.22
C LEU A 102 -22.23 6.31 18.51
N ALA A 103 -21.08 6.04 19.12
CA ALA A 103 -20.99 5.30 20.37
C ALA A 103 -21.70 6.05 21.51
N ILE A 104 -21.44 7.36 21.64
CA ILE A 104 -22.14 8.22 22.62
C ILE A 104 -23.64 8.25 22.32
N SER A 105 -24.03 8.49 21.07
CA SER A 105 -25.45 8.53 20.67
C SER A 105 -26.19 7.23 20.97
N ARG A 106 -25.50 6.09 20.87
CA ARG A 106 -26.05 4.77 21.20
C ARG A 106 -26.26 4.57 22.70
N VAL A 107 -25.35 5.05 23.53
CA VAL A 107 -25.49 5.00 25.01
C VAL A 107 -26.68 5.86 25.46
N PHE A 108 -26.83 7.06 24.90
CA PHE A 108 -27.97 7.94 25.22
C PHE A 108 -29.31 7.36 24.78
N ARG A 109 -29.38 6.65 23.64
CA ARG A 109 -30.61 5.97 23.18
C ARG A 109 -30.95 4.67 23.91
N GLY A 110 -29.97 4.04 24.58
CA GLY A 110 -30.18 2.81 25.36
C GLY A 110 -30.44 3.07 26.85
N ALA A 111 -30.47 4.34 27.26
CA ALA A 111 -30.77 4.78 28.62
C ALA A 111 -32.25 5.18 28.82
N ASP A 112 -33.10 4.94 27.81
CA ASP A 112 -34.57 4.93 27.89
C ASP A 112 -35.09 3.50 28.10
#